data_AF-A0AAJ8JUT2-F1
#
_entry.id   AF-A0AAJ8JUT2-F1
#
_cell.length_a   1.000
_cell.length_b   1.000
_cell.length_c   1.000
_cell.angle_alpha   90.00
_cell.angle_beta   90.00
_cell.angle_gamma   90.00
#
_symmetry.space_group_name_H-M   'P 1'
#
loop_
_entity.id
_entity.type
_entity.pdbx_description
1 polymer ?
#
loop_
_entity_poly.entity_id
_entity_poly.type
_entity_poly.pdbx_seq_one_letter_code
_entity_poly.pdbx_strand_id
1 'polypeptide(L)'
;MALSADTITNSANMEAAPVLGAGGRPLPPPYKSSGNEALDTLAFLHLLEQLKVQKRSGWIREGVAGAESISDHMCRMALMAMMLPNDVERPLDIPRCVMMALVHDLAEAHVGDITPVEGVPAHVKHQLEEQAMDAFLNEMLGSDGNKDARERFKSLWDEYEARETPESKLVKDLDRLELALQAVEYERSQEVQTLTPFFKGSIPNLEHPVVQKWATTLMEERRQLLKSRGLSEQEVKELNAVVVGGNLKKMDGA
;
A
#
# COMPACT_ATOMS: atom_id res chain seq x y z
N MET A 1 57.88 0.69 1.09
CA MET A 1 57.89 -0.27 -0.02
C MET A 1 56.55 -0.16 -0.72
N ALA A 2 56.53 0.41 -1.91
CA ALA A 2 55.36 0.48 -2.77
C ALA A 2 55.15 -0.90 -3.41
N LEU A 3 53.90 -1.36 -3.47
CA LEU A 3 53.52 -2.47 -4.35
C LEU A 3 52.65 -1.90 -5.47
N SER A 4 53.13 -2.20 -6.68
CA SER A 4 52.77 -1.69 -7.98
C SER A 4 51.40 -2.14 -8.47
N ALA A 5 50.80 -1.27 -9.29
CA ALA A 5 49.75 -1.61 -10.22
C ALA A 5 50.24 -2.70 -11.20
N ASP A 6 49.46 -3.76 -11.34
CA ASP A 6 49.07 -4.41 -12.60
C ASP A 6 48.60 -5.84 -12.32
N THR A 7 47.29 -6.01 -12.23
CA THR A 7 46.65 -7.29 -12.55
C THR A 7 45.29 -6.97 -13.17
N ILE A 8 45.29 -6.74 -14.48
CA ILE A 8 44.11 -6.84 -15.33
C ILE A 8 43.83 -8.34 -15.46
N THR A 9 42.78 -8.84 -14.79
CA THR A 9 42.16 -10.12 -15.12
C THR A 9 40.65 -10.07 -14.86
N ASN A 10 39.89 -10.16 -15.96
CA ASN A 10 38.50 -10.61 -16.07
C ASN A 10 37.43 -9.99 -15.15
N SER A 11 36.82 -8.88 -15.61
CA SER A 11 35.43 -8.55 -15.25
C SER A 11 34.48 -9.06 -16.35
N ALA A 12 34.23 -10.36 -16.37
CA ALA A 12 33.16 -10.95 -17.18
C ALA A 12 32.31 -11.83 -16.25
N ASN A 13 31.02 -11.49 -16.16
CA ASN A 13 29.95 -12.18 -15.43
C ASN A 13 30.09 -12.23 -13.90
N MET A 14 29.89 -11.09 -13.24
CA MET A 14 29.09 -11.11 -12.01
C MET A 14 27.63 -10.96 -12.45
N GLU A 15 26.85 -12.04 -12.46
CA GLU A 15 25.39 -11.90 -12.46
C GLU A 15 25.04 -11.01 -11.26
N ALA A 16 24.41 -9.85 -11.53
CA ALA A 16 23.96 -8.96 -10.48
C ALA A 16 23.07 -9.76 -9.52
N ALA A 17 23.25 -9.56 -8.21
CA ALA A 17 22.42 -10.22 -7.21
C ALA A 17 20.93 -9.97 -7.52
N PRO A 18 20.05 -10.98 -7.35
CA PRO A 18 18.64 -10.84 -7.70
C PRO A 18 18.01 -9.74 -6.83
N VAL A 19 17.26 -8.84 -7.47
CA VAL A 19 16.44 -7.85 -6.76
C VAL A 19 15.31 -8.59 -6.05
N LEU A 20 15.13 -8.31 -4.76
CA LEU A 20 14.15 -8.99 -3.91
C LEU A 20 12.93 -8.10 -3.69
N GLY A 21 11.74 -8.69 -3.82
CA GLY A 21 10.46 -8.09 -3.41
C GLY A 21 9.98 -8.60 -2.06
N ALA A 22 8.68 -8.54 -1.83
CA ALA A 22 8.02 -8.93 -0.59
C ALA A 22 8.35 -10.37 -0.17
N GLY A 23 8.68 -10.53 1.11
CA GLY A 23 9.13 -11.77 1.74
C GLY A 23 10.55 -12.18 1.36
N GLY A 24 11.36 -11.28 0.79
CA GLY A 24 12.70 -11.58 0.30
C GLY A 24 12.71 -12.50 -0.92
N ARG A 25 11.61 -12.55 -1.67
CA ARG A 25 11.47 -13.38 -2.87
C ARG A 25 12.11 -12.67 -4.07
N PRO A 26 12.88 -13.37 -4.92
CA PRO A 26 13.37 -12.78 -6.17
C PRO A 26 12.20 -12.29 -7.02
N LEU A 27 12.33 -11.07 -7.55
CA LEU A 27 11.35 -10.56 -8.50
C LEU A 27 11.38 -11.40 -9.79
N PRO A 28 10.21 -11.65 -10.42
CA PRO A 28 10.19 -12.29 -11.72
C PRO A 28 10.94 -11.40 -12.73
N PRO A 29 11.49 -11.99 -13.81
CA PRO A 29 12.17 -11.20 -14.83
C PRO A 29 11.22 -10.13 -15.41
N PRO A 30 11.72 -8.92 -15.72
CA PRO A 30 10.88 -7.87 -16.26
C PRO A 30 10.32 -8.29 -17.62
N TYR A 31 9.06 -7.96 -17.85
CA TYR A 31 8.43 -8.12 -19.16
C TYR A 31 9.15 -7.22 -20.18
N LYS A 32 9.25 -7.69 -21.42
CA LYS A 32 9.76 -6.91 -22.54
C LYS A 32 8.69 -6.86 -23.61
N SER A 33 8.42 -5.66 -24.11
CA SER A 33 7.43 -5.43 -25.16
C SER A 33 7.69 -6.36 -26.35
N SER A 34 6.61 -6.94 -26.85
CA SER A 34 6.60 -7.72 -28.09
C SER A 34 6.54 -6.84 -29.34
N GLY A 35 6.31 -5.53 -29.17
CA GLY A 35 6.00 -4.58 -30.24
C GLY A 35 4.57 -4.72 -30.77
N ASN A 36 3.75 -5.61 -30.19
CA ASN A 36 2.35 -5.79 -30.53
C ASN A 36 1.47 -5.26 -29.39
N GLU A 37 0.79 -4.15 -29.65
CA GLU A 37 -0.05 -3.45 -28.68
C GLU A 37 -1.04 -4.37 -27.95
N ALA A 38 -1.76 -5.23 -28.68
CA ALA A 38 -2.78 -6.08 -28.08
C ALA A 38 -2.18 -7.17 -27.18
N LEU A 39 -1.04 -7.74 -27.58
CA LEU A 39 -0.33 -8.75 -26.78
C LEU A 39 0.27 -8.12 -25.52
N ASP A 40 0.90 -6.96 -25.65
CA ASP A 40 1.51 -6.23 -24.54
C ASP A 40 0.45 -5.76 -23.54
N THR A 41 -0.69 -5.27 -24.05
CA THR A 41 -1.84 -4.89 -23.21
C THR A 41 -2.42 -6.11 -22.50
N LEU A 42 -2.53 -7.25 -23.17
CA LEU A 42 -3.01 -8.48 -22.54
C LEU A 42 -2.04 -8.98 -21.46
N ALA A 43 -0.72 -8.79 -21.64
CA ALA A 43 0.27 -9.07 -20.61
C ALA A 43 0.05 -8.20 -19.36
N PHE A 44 -0.26 -6.91 -19.52
CA PHE A 44 -0.66 -6.04 -18.41
C PHE A 44 -1.91 -6.57 -17.70
N LEU A 45 -2.95 -6.94 -18.45
CA LEU A 45 -4.19 -7.48 -17.85
C LEU A 45 -3.96 -8.80 -17.09
N HIS A 46 -3.08 -9.67 -17.58
CA HIS A 46 -2.67 -10.87 -16.86
C HIS A 46 -1.87 -10.54 -15.59
N LEU A 47 -0.99 -9.54 -15.65
CA LEU A 47 -0.26 -9.07 -14.47
C LEU A 47 -1.21 -8.59 -13.36
N LEU A 48 -2.33 -7.94 -13.70
CA LEU A 48 -3.32 -7.49 -12.70
C LEU A 48 -3.92 -8.64 -11.87
N GLU A 49 -3.88 -9.89 -12.35
CA GLU A 49 -4.28 -11.05 -11.55
C GLU A 49 -3.45 -11.18 -10.27
N GLN A 50 -2.19 -10.75 -10.29
CA GLN A 50 -1.31 -10.84 -9.13
C GLN A 50 -1.85 -10.06 -7.94
N LEU A 51 -2.61 -8.97 -8.15
CA LEU A 51 -3.28 -8.24 -7.06
C LEU A 51 -4.38 -9.05 -6.38
N LYS A 52 -4.97 -10.04 -7.07
CA LYS A 52 -6.01 -10.93 -6.53
C LYS A 52 -5.42 -12.10 -5.75
N VAL A 53 -4.26 -12.58 -6.18
CA VAL A 53 -3.61 -13.76 -5.61
C VAL A 53 -2.71 -13.40 -4.43
N GLN A 54 -2.01 -12.27 -4.53
CA GLN A 54 -1.16 -11.79 -3.46
C GLN A 54 -1.99 -11.34 -2.27
N LYS A 55 -1.70 -11.94 -1.13
CA LYS A 55 -2.35 -11.64 0.15
C LYS A 55 -1.56 -10.58 0.89
N ARG A 56 -2.28 -9.71 1.60
CA ARG A 56 -1.64 -8.65 2.39
C ARG A 56 -0.74 -9.25 3.49
N SER A 57 0.55 -9.01 3.35
CA SER A 57 1.64 -9.64 4.12
C SER A 57 1.52 -9.38 5.63
N GLY A 58 0.99 -8.21 6.01
CA GLY A 58 0.75 -7.86 7.41
C GLY A 58 -0.15 -8.87 8.12
N TRP A 59 -1.27 -9.25 7.50
CA TRP A 59 -2.23 -10.19 8.09
C TRP A 59 -1.66 -11.61 8.21
N ILE A 60 -0.94 -12.06 7.18
CA ILE A 60 -0.34 -13.40 7.16
C ILE A 60 0.63 -13.56 8.34
N ARG A 61 1.45 -12.54 8.60
CA ARG A 61 2.42 -12.55 9.70
C ARG A 61 1.76 -12.69 11.07
N GLU A 62 0.59 -12.10 11.22
CA GLU A 62 -0.17 -12.09 12.47
C GLU A 62 -1.09 -13.31 12.60
N GLY A 63 -0.92 -14.30 11.71
CA GLY A 63 -1.63 -15.58 11.77
C GLY A 63 -3.08 -15.51 11.33
N VAL A 64 -3.50 -14.43 10.65
CA VAL A 64 -4.85 -14.32 10.11
C VAL A 64 -5.05 -15.38 9.03
N ALA A 65 -6.07 -16.23 9.23
CA ALA A 65 -6.43 -17.24 8.25
C ALA A 65 -7.23 -16.61 7.10
N GLY A 66 -6.88 -16.95 5.85
CA GLY A 66 -7.59 -16.45 4.68
C GLY A 66 -7.52 -14.93 4.54
N ALA A 67 -6.33 -14.35 4.74
CA ALA A 67 -6.08 -12.92 4.56
C ALA A 67 -6.60 -12.41 3.21
N GLU A 68 -7.08 -11.17 3.20
CA GLU A 68 -7.54 -10.47 2.01
C GLU A 68 -6.41 -10.32 0.98
N SER A 69 -6.80 -10.18 -0.28
CA SER A 69 -5.87 -9.81 -1.35
C SER A 69 -5.66 -8.30 -1.41
N ILE A 70 -4.60 -7.85 -2.10
CA ILE A 70 -4.35 -6.42 -2.35
C ILE A 70 -5.54 -5.80 -3.10
N SER A 71 -6.13 -6.53 -4.05
CA SER A 71 -7.31 -6.06 -4.77
C SER A 71 -8.56 -5.93 -3.90
N ASP A 72 -8.72 -6.73 -2.84
CA ASP A 72 -9.85 -6.61 -1.90
C ASP A 72 -9.75 -5.28 -1.12
N HIS A 73 -8.55 -4.98 -0.62
CA HIS A 73 -8.20 -3.72 0.05
C HIS A 73 -8.52 -2.50 -0.83
N MET A 74 -7.95 -2.47 -2.05
CA MET A 74 -8.17 -1.38 -3.01
C MET A 74 -9.65 -1.22 -3.39
N CYS A 75 -10.38 -2.33 -3.52
CA CYS A 75 -11.81 -2.31 -3.84
C CYS A 75 -12.63 -1.64 -2.74
N ARG A 76 -12.40 -2.01 -1.47
CA ARG A 76 -13.12 -1.38 -0.36
C ARG A 76 -12.76 0.08 -0.19
N MET A 77 -11.49 0.46 -0.39
CA MET A 77 -11.09 1.87 -0.42
C MET A 77 -11.84 2.68 -1.49
N ALA A 78 -11.96 2.14 -2.70
CA ALA A 78 -12.69 2.81 -3.79
C ALA A 78 -14.17 3.04 -3.43
N LEU A 79 -14.81 2.06 -2.79
CA LEU A 79 -16.17 2.19 -2.28
C LEU A 79 -16.26 3.23 -1.15
N MET A 80 -15.28 3.26 -0.23
CA MET A 80 -15.20 4.27 0.83
C MET A 80 -15.04 5.68 0.25
N ALA A 81 -14.27 5.86 -0.83
CA ALA A 81 -14.11 7.15 -1.49
C ALA A 81 -15.45 7.70 -2.01
N MET A 82 -16.32 6.84 -2.54
CA MET A 82 -17.66 7.21 -3.00
C MET A 82 -18.62 7.63 -1.88
N MET A 83 -18.32 7.27 -0.62
CA MET A 83 -19.16 7.60 0.53
C MET A 83 -18.85 8.97 1.14
N LEU A 84 -17.80 9.65 0.68
CA LEU A 84 -17.48 11.00 1.17
C LEU A 84 -18.60 11.97 0.76
N PRO A 85 -19.04 12.83 1.69
CA PRO A 85 -20.02 13.85 1.35
C PRO A 85 -19.38 14.89 0.42
N ASN A 86 -20.20 15.46 -0.46
CA ASN A 86 -19.81 16.66 -1.21
C ASN A 86 -19.73 17.84 -0.22
N ASP A 87 -18.52 18.20 0.19
CA ASP A 87 -18.26 19.37 1.04
C ASP A 87 -17.87 20.55 0.13
N VAL A 88 -18.66 21.63 0.17
CA VAL A 88 -18.40 22.83 -0.63
C VAL A 88 -17.15 23.57 -0.16
N GLU A 89 -16.81 23.47 1.13
CA GLU A 89 -15.61 24.09 1.71
C GLU A 89 -14.36 23.26 1.47
N ARG A 90 -14.53 21.97 1.13
CA ARG A 90 -13.44 21.03 0.79
C ARG A 90 -13.83 20.24 -0.46
N PRO A 91 -13.88 20.89 -1.63
CA PRO A 91 -14.23 20.20 -2.85
C PRO A 91 -13.20 19.10 -3.13
N LEU A 92 -13.70 17.92 -3.47
CA LEU A 92 -12.91 16.74 -3.80
C LEU A 92 -13.39 16.20 -5.15
N ASP A 93 -12.45 15.84 -6.02
CA ASP A 93 -12.76 15.05 -7.20
C ASP A 93 -12.93 13.57 -6.79
N ILE A 94 -14.15 13.19 -6.41
CA ILE A 94 -14.47 11.82 -5.98
C ILE A 94 -14.13 10.78 -7.06
N PRO A 95 -14.47 10.96 -8.36
CA PRO A 95 -14.00 10.08 -9.42
C PRO A 95 -12.47 9.89 -9.42
N ARG A 96 -11.70 10.97 -9.23
CA ARG A 96 -10.24 10.89 -9.13
C ARG A 96 -9.78 10.09 -7.91
N CYS A 97 -10.38 10.30 -6.74
CA CYS A 97 -10.11 9.51 -5.53
C CYS A 97 -10.37 8.01 -5.73
N VAL A 98 -11.49 7.66 -6.39
CA VAL A 98 -11.85 6.28 -6.72
C VAL A 98 -10.80 5.65 -7.64
N MET A 99 -10.43 6.35 -8.72
CA MET A 99 -9.40 5.85 -9.63
C MET A 99 -8.03 5.74 -8.95
N MET A 100 -7.66 6.68 -8.08
CA MET A 100 -6.39 6.64 -7.34
C MET A 100 -6.36 5.47 -6.36
N ALA A 101 -7.43 5.20 -5.63
CA ALA A 101 -7.53 4.03 -4.75
C ALA A 101 -7.32 2.72 -5.51
N LEU A 102 -7.78 2.63 -6.75
CA LEU A 102 -7.61 1.46 -7.62
C LEU A 102 -6.21 1.35 -8.27
N VAL A 103 -5.33 2.33 -8.07
CA VAL A 103 -4.01 2.40 -8.73
C VAL A 103 -2.86 2.47 -7.73
N HIS A 104 -3.09 2.95 -6.51
CA HIS A 104 -1.99 3.27 -5.58
C HIS A 104 -1.06 2.08 -5.28
N ASP A 105 -1.62 0.89 -5.05
CA ASP A 105 -0.85 -0.36 -4.82
C ASP A 105 -0.64 -1.19 -6.10
N LEU A 106 -0.83 -0.61 -7.29
CA LEU A 106 -0.67 -1.35 -8.56
C LEU A 106 0.74 -1.94 -8.72
N ALA A 107 1.76 -1.24 -8.24
CA ALA A 107 3.16 -1.69 -8.25
C ALA A 107 3.34 -3.04 -7.51
N GLU A 108 2.53 -3.29 -6.49
CA GLU A 108 2.58 -4.51 -5.70
C GLU A 108 2.22 -5.76 -6.52
N ALA A 109 1.58 -5.61 -7.70
CA ALA A 109 1.41 -6.72 -8.64
C ALA A 109 2.74 -7.38 -9.05
N HIS A 110 3.86 -6.66 -8.94
CA HIS A 110 5.20 -7.17 -9.22
C HIS A 110 6.07 -7.24 -7.96
N VAL A 111 6.11 -6.18 -7.14
CA VAL A 111 7.01 -6.13 -5.97
C VAL A 111 6.45 -6.86 -4.74
N GLY A 112 5.14 -7.11 -4.72
CA GLY A 112 4.38 -7.61 -3.57
C GLY A 112 4.21 -6.60 -2.44
N ASP A 113 3.36 -6.93 -1.47
CA ASP A 113 3.08 -6.09 -0.28
C ASP A 113 4.29 -6.10 0.67
N ILE A 114 5.22 -5.15 0.46
CA ILE A 114 6.43 -4.95 1.29
C ILE A 114 6.04 -4.18 2.55
N THR A 115 6.17 -4.85 3.70
CA THR A 115 5.78 -4.32 5.01
C THR A 115 6.94 -3.70 5.77
N PRO A 116 6.70 -2.76 6.71
CA PRO A 116 7.76 -2.11 7.49
C PRO A 116 8.69 -3.07 8.26
N VAL A 117 8.19 -4.23 8.69
CA VAL A 117 8.95 -5.23 9.47
C VAL A 117 10.01 -5.92 8.64
N GLU A 118 9.91 -5.89 7.31
CA GLU A 118 10.93 -6.47 6.43
C GLU A 118 12.20 -5.63 6.38
N GLY A 119 12.21 -4.45 7.00
CA GLY A 119 13.41 -3.62 7.15
C GLY A 119 13.90 -2.99 5.86
N VAL A 120 13.12 -3.09 4.78
CA VAL A 120 13.39 -2.39 3.52
C VAL A 120 13.23 -0.88 3.77
N PRO A 121 14.27 -0.06 3.53
CA PRO A 121 14.16 1.38 3.71
C PRO A 121 13.08 1.97 2.80
N ALA A 122 12.35 2.98 3.28
CA ALA A 122 11.24 3.57 2.51
C ALA A 122 11.64 4.05 1.11
N HIS A 123 12.84 4.63 0.95
CA HIS A 123 13.34 5.07 -0.36
C HIS A 123 13.63 3.89 -1.30
N VAL A 124 14.05 2.74 -0.78
CA VAL A 124 14.27 1.52 -1.57
C VAL A 124 12.94 0.93 -2.00
N LYS A 125 11.95 0.85 -1.09
CA LYS A 125 10.58 0.43 -1.42
C LYS A 125 10.02 1.29 -2.55
N HIS A 126 10.07 2.60 -2.40
CA HIS A 126 9.58 3.54 -3.41
C HIS A 126 10.29 3.36 -4.76
N GLN A 127 11.62 3.20 -4.78
CA GLN A 127 12.37 2.93 -6.01
C GLN A 127 11.95 1.62 -6.69
N LEU A 128 11.69 0.55 -5.92
CA LEU A 128 11.22 -0.72 -6.47
C LEU A 128 9.82 -0.58 -7.09
N GLU A 129 8.94 0.16 -6.41
CA GLU A 129 7.58 0.40 -6.89
C GLU A 129 7.55 1.30 -8.13
N GLU A 130 8.38 2.36 -8.15
CA GLU A 130 8.56 3.23 -9.30
C GLU A 130 9.07 2.44 -10.52
N GLN A 131 10.10 1.59 -10.33
CA GLN A 131 10.62 0.72 -11.39
C GLN A 131 9.57 -0.25 -11.93
N ALA A 132 8.74 -0.82 -11.05
CA ALA A 132 7.65 -1.70 -11.46
C ALA A 132 6.61 -0.93 -12.28
N MET A 133 6.19 0.25 -11.82
CA MET A 133 5.27 1.11 -12.54
C MET A 133 5.81 1.51 -13.91
N ASP A 134 7.06 1.97 -13.98
CA ASP A 134 7.71 2.33 -15.25
C ASP A 134 7.78 1.14 -16.20
N ALA A 135 8.06 -0.07 -15.71
CA ALA A 135 8.05 -1.27 -16.54
C ALA A 135 6.65 -1.56 -17.11
N PHE A 136 5.59 -1.50 -16.30
CA PHE A 136 4.22 -1.74 -16.79
C PHE A 136 3.83 -0.71 -17.86
N LEU A 137 4.15 0.55 -17.58
CA LEU A 137 3.73 1.68 -18.40
C LEU A 137 4.50 1.77 -19.71
N ASN A 138 5.80 1.45 -19.72
CA ASN A 138 6.64 1.55 -20.91
C ASN A 138 6.69 0.26 -21.74
N GLU A 139 6.66 -0.92 -21.10
CA GLU A 139 6.80 -2.20 -21.81
C GLU A 139 5.46 -2.85 -22.14
N MET A 140 4.43 -2.69 -21.29
CA MET A 140 3.12 -3.30 -21.51
C MET A 140 2.10 -2.32 -22.09
N LEU A 141 2.17 -1.04 -21.69
CA LEU A 141 1.29 0.04 -22.17
C LEU A 141 2.04 1.10 -22.99
N GLY A 142 3.21 0.75 -23.53
CA GLY A 142 4.13 1.65 -24.23
C GLY A 142 3.63 2.16 -25.59
N SER A 143 2.68 1.47 -26.21
CA SER A 143 2.15 1.84 -27.52
C SER A 143 1.36 3.16 -27.51
N ASP A 144 1.25 3.81 -28.67
CA ASP A 144 0.50 5.06 -28.81
C ASP A 144 -1.01 4.88 -28.55
N GLY A 145 -1.58 3.70 -28.85
CA GLY A 145 -2.99 3.42 -28.58
C GLY A 145 -3.34 3.39 -27.09
N ASN A 146 -2.35 3.17 -26.22
CA ASN A 146 -2.52 3.15 -24.76
C ASN A 146 -2.08 4.44 -24.07
N LYS A 147 -1.70 5.48 -24.82
CA LYS A 147 -1.15 6.72 -24.27
C LYS A 147 -2.00 7.31 -23.14
N ASP A 148 -3.31 7.44 -23.34
CA ASP A 148 -4.20 8.04 -22.36
C ASP A 148 -4.31 7.20 -21.07
N ALA A 149 -4.29 5.86 -21.21
CA ALA A 149 -4.31 4.96 -20.06
C ALA A 149 -2.99 5.04 -19.28
N ARG A 150 -1.87 5.03 -20.01
CA ARG A 150 -0.52 5.18 -19.44
C ARG A 150 -0.37 6.47 -18.65
N GLU A 151 -0.74 7.60 -19.25
CA GLU A 151 -0.68 8.91 -18.59
C GLU A 151 -1.58 8.97 -17.35
N ARG A 152 -2.78 8.37 -17.41
CA ARG A 152 -3.70 8.31 -16.27
C ARG A 152 -3.14 7.50 -15.12
N PHE A 153 -2.62 6.30 -15.37
CA PHE A 153 -2.03 5.47 -14.34
C PHE A 153 -0.82 6.15 -13.68
N LYS A 154 0.10 6.70 -14.48
CA LYS A 154 1.28 7.41 -13.95
C LYS A 154 0.87 8.61 -13.11
N SER A 155 -0.04 9.44 -13.63
CA SER A 155 -0.50 10.64 -12.92
C SER A 155 -1.16 10.33 -11.58
N LEU A 156 -1.98 9.28 -11.50
CA LEU A 156 -2.66 8.91 -10.27
C LEU A 156 -1.67 8.32 -9.24
N TRP A 157 -0.75 7.46 -9.69
CA TRP A 157 0.25 6.86 -8.83
C TRP A 157 1.23 7.91 -8.27
N ASP A 158 1.77 8.77 -9.13
CA ASP A 158 2.67 9.87 -8.72
C ASP A 158 2.00 10.82 -7.74
N GLU A 159 0.73 11.16 -7.97
CA GLU A 159 -0.01 12.03 -7.07
C GLU A 159 -0.24 11.40 -5.70
N TYR A 160 -0.58 10.10 -5.66
CA TYR A 160 -0.72 9.36 -4.41
C TYR A 160 0.60 9.34 -3.63
N GLU A 161 1.72 9.03 -4.29
CA GLU A 161 3.04 8.97 -3.65
C GLU A 161 3.50 10.34 -3.13
N ALA A 162 3.26 11.41 -3.89
CA ALA A 162 3.60 12.78 -3.49
C ALA A 162 2.82 13.25 -2.26
N ARG A 163 1.56 12.82 -2.10
CA ARG A 163 0.66 13.19 -0.98
C ARG A 163 0.48 14.69 -0.79
N GLU A 164 0.39 15.44 -1.88
CA GLU A 164 0.32 16.90 -1.85
C GLU A 164 -1.13 17.43 -2.00
N THR A 165 -1.92 16.78 -2.86
CA THR A 165 -3.29 17.17 -3.20
C THR A 165 -4.31 16.77 -2.12
N PRO A 166 -5.48 17.44 -2.05
CA PRO A 166 -6.57 17.00 -1.18
C PRO A 166 -6.99 15.55 -1.44
N GLU A 167 -7.04 15.14 -2.71
CA GLU A 167 -7.40 13.80 -3.15
C GLU A 167 -6.39 12.75 -2.67
N SER A 168 -5.09 12.95 -2.89
CA SER A 168 -4.05 12.01 -2.44
C SER A 168 -3.99 11.87 -0.92
N LYS A 169 -4.14 12.98 -0.19
CA LYS A 169 -4.23 12.95 1.28
C LYS A 169 -5.45 12.18 1.76
N LEU A 170 -6.60 12.41 1.13
CA LEU A 170 -7.82 11.66 1.43
C LEU A 170 -7.64 10.17 1.16
N VAL A 171 -7.13 9.78 -0.01
CA VAL A 171 -6.94 8.36 -0.36
C VAL A 171 -5.95 7.70 0.60
N LYS A 172 -4.93 8.43 1.08
CA LYS A 172 -4.04 7.92 2.14
C LYS A 172 -4.73 7.73 3.48
N ASP A 173 -5.66 8.60 3.83
CA ASP A 173 -6.50 8.42 5.02
C ASP A 173 -7.46 7.24 4.89
N LEU A 174 -8.00 7.01 3.69
CA LEU A 174 -8.83 5.84 3.41
C LEU A 174 -8.02 4.55 3.52
N ASP A 175 -6.80 4.49 2.98
CA ASP A 175 -5.87 3.35 3.14
C ASP A 175 -5.66 3.01 4.63
N ARG A 176 -5.33 4.03 5.44
CA ARG A 176 -5.13 3.88 6.90
C ARG A 176 -6.40 3.41 7.61
N LEU A 177 -7.55 3.99 7.30
CA LEU A 177 -8.81 3.61 7.92
C LEU A 177 -9.21 2.19 7.52
N GLU A 178 -9.05 1.83 6.25
CA GLU A 178 -9.40 0.52 5.71
C GLU A 178 -8.60 -0.58 6.40
N LEU A 179 -7.28 -0.37 6.59
CA LEU A 179 -6.42 -1.27 7.36
C LEU A 179 -6.95 -1.48 8.79
N ALA A 180 -7.30 -0.41 9.49
CA ALA A 180 -7.83 -0.48 10.85
C ALA A 180 -9.21 -1.15 10.90
N LEU A 181 -10.06 -0.89 9.90
CA LEU A 181 -11.38 -1.50 9.77
C LEU A 181 -11.25 -3.00 9.56
N GLN A 182 -10.36 -3.44 8.67
CA GLN A 182 -10.10 -4.86 8.44
C GLN A 182 -9.57 -5.55 9.69
N ALA A 183 -8.69 -4.88 10.45
CA ALA A 183 -8.21 -5.42 11.72
C ALA A 183 -9.36 -5.67 12.71
N VAL A 184 -10.37 -4.79 12.79
CA VAL A 184 -11.56 -5.03 13.63
C VAL A 184 -12.38 -6.21 13.09
N GLU A 185 -12.54 -6.36 11.78
CA GLU A 185 -13.27 -7.50 11.20
C GLU A 185 -12.58 -8.83 11.48
N TYR A 186 -11.24 -8.88 11.40
CA TYR A 186 -10.47 -10.07 11.77
C TYR A 186 -10.48 -10.34 13.27
N GLU A 187 -10.32 -9.30 14.10
CA GLU A 187 -10.50 -9.43 15.54
C GLU A 187 -11.91 -9.92 15.87
N ARG A 188 -12.95 -9.57 15.12
CA ARG A 188 -14.31 -10.07 15.37
C ARG A 188 -14.51 -11.53 14.95
N SER A 189 -14.06 -11.86 13.75
CA SER A 189 -14.40 -13.12 13.09
C SER A 189 -13.43 -14.27 13.37
N GLN A 190 -12.23 -13.97 13.88
CA GLN A 190 -11.18 -14.96 14.07
C GLN A 190 -10.67 -15.00 15.51
N GLU A 191 -10.12 -16.15 15.89
CA GLU A 191 -9.43 -16.38 17.18
C GLU A 191 -7.99 -15.84 17.14
N VAL A 192 -7.82 -14.62 16.65
CA VAL A 192 -6.54 -13.92 16.69
C VAL A 192 -6.39 -13.14 17.99
N GLN A 193 -5.13 -12.94 18.42
CA GLN A 193 -4.81 -11.95 19.44
C GLN A 193 -5.21 -10.55 18.94
N THR A 194 -4.96 -9.52 19.76
CA THR A 194 -5.26 -8.16 19.34
C THR A 194 -4.33 -7.74 18.21
N LEU A 195 -4.90 -7.19 17.15
CA LEU A 195 -4.18 -6.61 16.00
C LEU A 195 -3.81 -5.15 16.29
N THR A 196 -3.47 -4.84 17.55
CA THR A 196 -3.18 -3.49 18.05
C THR A 196 -2.12 -2.72 17.23
N PRO A 197 -1.03 -3.36 16.73
CA PRO A 197 -0.04 -2.66 15.90
C PRO A 197 -0.64 -1.96 14.66
N PHE A 198 -1.68 -2.52 14.04
CA PHE A 198 -2.31 -1.95 12.84
C PHE A 198 -3.07 -0.65 13.12
N PHE A 199 -3.48 -0.40 14.36
CA PHE A 199 -4.14 0.85 14.76
C PHE A 199 -3.11 1.94 15.09
N LYS A 200 -2.01 1.59 15.76
CA LYS A 200 -0.99 2.54 16.21
C LYS A 200 -0.32 3.27 15.05
N GLY A 201 -0.08 2.59 13.94
CA GLY A 201 0.53 3.18 12.74
C GLY A 201 -0.45 3.94 11.83
N SER A 202 -1.75 3.74 11.98
CA SER A 202 -2.77 4.24 11.04
C SER A 202 -3.60 5.39 11.63
N ILE A 203 -4.39 5.10 12.66
CA ILE A 203 -5.44 5.97 13.21
C ILE A 203 -4.93 7.35 13.67
N PRO A 204 -3.74 7.50 14.29
CA PRO A 204 -3.24 8.82 14.68
C PRO A 204 -2.93 9.74 13.52
N ASN A 205 -2.63 9.17 12.36
CA ASN A 205 -2.15 9.92 11.21
C ASN A 205 -3.28 10.41 10.29
N LEU A 206 -4.54 10.13 10.63
CA LEU A 206 -5.69 10.58 9.84
C LEU A 206 -5.84 12.10 9.88
N GLU A 207 -6.09 12.73 8.74
CA GLU A 207 -6.16 14.19 8.58
C GLU A 207 -7.59 14.68 8.25
N HIS A 208 -8.33 13.94 7.44
CA HIS A 208 -9.64 14.33 6.93
C HIS A 208 -10.72 14.21 8.01
N PRO A 209 -11.49 15.27 8.31
CA PRO A 209 -12.43 15.27 9.44
C PRO A 209 -13.50 14.17 9.39
N VAL A 210 -14.00 13.85 8.19
CA VAL A 210 -15.00 12.78 8.02
C VAL A 210 -14.39 11.41 8.33
N VAL A 211 -13.14 11.18 7.89
CA VAL A 211 -12.45 9.91 8.11
C VAL A 211 -12.05 9.77 9.59
N GLN A 212 -11.62 10.86 10.23
CA GLN A 212 -11.40 10.90 11.68
C GLN A 212 -12.69 10.57 12.47
N LYS A 213 -13.85 11.05 12.01
CA LYS A 213 -15.13 10.71 12.65
C LYS A 213 -15.43 9.21 12.52
N TRP A 214 -15.24 8.63 11.33
CA TRP A 214 -15.39 7.18 11.13
C TRP A 214 -14.44 6.38 12.00
N ALA A 215 -13.16 6.77 12.05
CA ALA A 215 -12.16 6.14 12.89
C ALA A 215 -12.50 6.21 14.38
N THR A 216 -13.03 7.34 14.85
CA THR A 216 -13.48 7.48 16.25
C THR A 216 -14.59 6.48 16.57
N THR A 217 -15.56 6.32 15.67
CA THR A 217 -16.63 5.35 15.81
C THR A 217 -16.09 3.91 15.78
N LEU A 218 -15.18 3.60 14.86
CA LEU A 218 -14.54 2.28 14.76
C LEU A 218 -13.76 1.92 16.04
N MET A 219 -13.01 2.87 16.62
CA MET A 219 -12.27 2.66 17.86
C MET A 219 -13.19 2.39 19.05
N GLU A 220 -14.37 3.03 19.06
CA GLU A 220 -15.41 2.75 20.06
C GLU A 220 -16.02 1.35 19.88
N GLU A 221 -16.27 0.94 18.64
CA GLU A 221 -16.74 -0.41 18.30
C GLU A 221 -15.73 -1.48 18.73
N ARG A 222 -14.44 -1.27 18.43
CA ARG A 222 -13.35 -2.15 18.89
C ARG A 222 -13.27 -2.21 20.41
N ARG A 223 -13.42 -1.07 21.09
CA ARG A 223 -13.44 -1.02 22.56
C ARG A 223 -14.55 -1.91 23.13
N GLN A 224 -15.73 -1.88 22.54
CA GLN A 224 -16.87 -2.74 22.94
C GLN A 224 -16.59 -4.22 22.65
N LEU A 225 -15.99 -4.54 21.50
CA LEU A 225 -15.55 -5.90 21.17
C LEU A 225 -14.54 -6.46 22.18
N LEU A 226 -13.53 -5.68 22.57
CA LEU A 226 -12.56 -6.14 23.56
C LEU A 226 -13.19 -6.37 24.94
N LYS A 227 -14.16 -5.51 25.34
CA LYS A 227 -14.93 -5.73 26.58
C LYS A 227 -15.78 -6.99 26.53
N SER A 228 -16.43 -7.28 25.39
CA SER A 228 -17.25 -8.49 25.26
C SER A 228 -16.41 -9.78 25.30
N ARG A 229 -15.11 -9.68 25.00
CA ARG A 229 -14.10 -10.75 25.19
C ARG A 229 -13.64 -10.91 26.65
N GLY A 230 -14.14 -10.11 27.58
CA GLY A 230 -13.85 -10.21 29.01
C GLY A 230 -12.57 -9.50 29.45
N LEU A 231 -11.96 -8.67 28.60
CA LEU A 231 -10.80 -7.86 28.99
C LEU A 231 -11.21 -6.80 30.01
N SER A 232 -10.34 -6.54 30.98
CA SER A 232 -10.52 -5.49 31.99
C SER A 232 -10.49 -4.10 31.36
N GLU A 233 -11.05 -3.11 32.06
CA GLU A 233 -11.01 -1.70 31.62
C GLU A 233 -9.57 -1.20 31.37
N GLN A 234 -8.61 -1.68 32.16
CA GLN A 234 -7.20 -1.29 32.02
C GLN A 234 -6.58 -1.88 30.74
N GLU A 235 -6.80 -3.17 30.47
CA GLU A 235 -6.32 -3.82 29.24
C GLU A 235 -6.95 -3.19 28.00
N VAL A 236 -8.26 -2.96 28.03
CA VAL A 236 -8.98 -2.29 26.93
C VAL A 236 -8.42 -0.90 26.68
N LYS A 237 -8.10 -0.15 27.74
CA LYS A 237 -7.50 1.19 27.64
C LYS A 237 -6.12 1.13 27.00
N GLU A 238 -5.28 0.18 27.39
CA GLU A 238 -3.92 0.02 26.83
C GLU A 238 -3.94 -0.39 25.35
N LEU A 239 -4.84 -1.31 24.98
CA LEU A 239 -4.95 -1.83 23.62
C LEU A 239 -5.64 -0.86 22.66
N ASN A 240 -6.52 0.02 23.16
CA ASN A 240 -7.14 1.10 22.39
C ASN A 240 -6.52 2.48 22.66
N ALA A 241 -5.30 2.55 23.23
CA ALA A 241 -4.60 3.80 23.52
C ALA A 241 -4.07 4.47 22.24
N VAL A 242 -4.98 4.90 21.36
CA VAL A 242 -4.68 5.54 20.09
C VAL A 242 -5.56 6.79 19.96
N VAL A 243 -4.94 7.94 19.72
CA VAL A 243 -5.64 9.21 19.56
C VAL A 243 -5.90 9.42 18.08
N VAL A 244 -7.17 9.60 17.68
CA VAL A 244 -7.54 9.90 16.29
C VAL A 244 -7.06 11.30 15.92
N GLY A 245 -6.33 11.44 14.80
CA GLY A 245 -5.90 12.74 14.29
C GLY A 245 -4.86 13.48 15.16
N GLY A 246 -4.12 12.73 15.98
CA GLY A 246 -3.05 13.28 16.80
C GLY A 246 -1.79 13.51 15.97
N ASN A 247 -1.58 14.74 15.48
CA ASN A 247 -0.35 15.20 14.82
C ASN A 247 0.92 14.51 15.37
N LEU A 248 1.52 13.60 14.60
CA LEU A 248 2.91 13.20 14.77
C LEU A 248 3.82 14.31 14.23
N LYS A 249 3.81 15.48 14.88
CA LYS A 249 4.98 16.37 14.85
C LYS A 249 6.05 15.75 15.75
N LYS A 250 6.76 14.77 15.20
CA LYS A 250 8.12 14.40 15.62
C LYS A 250 8.95 14.09 14.38
N MET A 251 9.31 15.15 13.65
CA MET A 251 10.63 15.19 13.02
C MET A 251 11.62 15.55 14.15
N ASP A 252 12.05 14.54 14.89
CA ASP A 252 13.20 14.66 15.78
C ASP A 252 14.46 14.37 14.95
N GLY A 253 15.15 15.43 14.53
CA GLY A 253 16.60 15.59 14.68
C GLY A 253 17.57 14.94 13.67
N ALA A 254 18.27 15.84 12.96
CA ALA A 254 19.58 15.73 12.29
C ALA A 254 19.65 15.04 10.92
#